data_AF-A0A2S6BZR2-F1
#
_entry.id   AF-A0A2S6BZR2-F1
#
_cell.length_a   1.000
_cell.length_b   1.000
_cell.length_c   1.000
_cell.angle_alpha   90.00
_cell.angle_beta   90.00
_cell.angle_gamma   90.00
#
_symmetry.space_group_name_H-M   'P 1'
#
loop_
_entity.id
_entity.type
_entity.pdbx_description
1 polymer ?
#
loop_
_entity_poly.entity_id
_entity_poly.type
_entity_poly.pdbx_seq_one_letter_code
_entity_poly.pdbx_strand_id
1 'polypeptide(L)'
;MPKYAGILQYAHPPILPRRYTALLAILMLYLVFCHLAPAVHHVYQPIDPVQLPVHLHLSPESEKPNITTNLVIASTKAEDISWTDALIPQIPNLKIFRYVSDDPTAEFHPPAAQGREALMYFTYLFDKYEDLADVNIFIHAEEHPWHLDNALWQSMTFALSHLDLSQVLEKRYFNLYTSLEGGRPEGYNTSKTPQQTNNSEEPYMADALRANFGSDVVVPEILLGPCCSQFAVSRDAILSRPREQYEHSMKWLTDTDWPDQLTGRAWEHMWPFLFLRDQAIDQKTEWRALCRMYGVCFKHASDHQRYQDVWAEVVQLREEIGFGREILRPWSVRRTRRCLKELTYHLEQTILAALERGTDEKQRYEAGIDINAL
;
A
#
# COMPACT_ATOMS: atom_id res chain seq x y z
N MET A 1 -30.39 89.27 -3.20
CA MET A 1 -29.40 88.94 -2.14
C MET A 1 -30.13 89.06 -0.82
N PRO A 2 -30.09 88.05 0.09
CA PRO A 2 -28.87 87.38 0.53
C PRO A 2 -28.86 85.86 0.30
N LYS A 3 -27.65 85.31 0.49
CA LYS A 3 -27.19 83.94 0.29
C LYS A 3 -27.62 83.05 1.47
N TYR A 4 -28.11 81.85 1.19
CA TYR A 4 -27.94 80.71 2.10
C TYR A 4 -27.45 79.50 1.30
N ALA A 5 -26.12 79.36 1.26
CA ALA A 5 -25.46 78.11 0.94
C ALA A 5 -25.70 77.16 2.14
N GLY A 6 -26.63 76.24 2.00
CA GLY A 6 -26.83 75.12 2.92
C GLY A 6 -25.82 74.02 2.61
N ILE A 7 -24.78 73.96 3.43
CA ILE A 7 -23.71 72.96 3.41
C ILE A 7 -24.33 71.56 3.59
N LEU A 8 -24.05 70.64 2.65
CA LEU A 8 -24.22 69.20 2.85
C LEU A 8 -23.27 68.77 3.98
N GLN A 9 -23.78 68.75 5.21
CA GLN A 9 -23.08 68.09 6.32
C GLN A 9 -23.10 66.58 6.03
N TYR A 10 -21.96 66.06 5.56
CA TYR A 10 -21.68 64.64 5.66
C TYR A 10 -21.73 64.26 7.14
N ALA A 11 -22.79 63.58 7.55
CA ALA A 11 -22.87 63.00 8.88
C ALA A 11 -21.67 62.05 9.03
N HIS A 12 -20.72 62.42 9.89
CA HIS A 12 -19.64 61.52 10.26
C HIS A 12 -20.29 60.24 10.82
N PRO A 13 -19.87 59.05 10.35
CA PRO A 13 -20.41 57.80 10.86
C PRO A 13 -20.24 57.79 12.39
N PRO A 14 -21.23 57.32 13.15
CA PRO A 14 -21.16 57.33 14.60
C PRO A 14 -19.89 56.60 15.06
N ILE A 15 -19.01 57.33 15.74
CA ILE A 15 -17.76 56.77 16.27
C ILE A 15 -18.16 55.81 17.39
N LEU A 16 -18.01 54.51 17.13
CA LEU A 16 -18.29 53.47 18.09
C LEU A 16 -17.47 53.74 19.38
N PRO A 17 -18.06 53.73 20.58
CA PRO A 17 -17.30 54.01 21.80
C PRO A 17 -16.11 53.06 21.94
N ARG A 18 -14.96 53.58 22.38
CA ARG A 18 -13.66 52.87 22.42
C ARG A 18 -13.68 51.49 23.10
N ARG A 19 -14.62 51.27 24.03
CA ARG A 19 -14.87 49.97 24.68
C ARG A 19 -15.44 48.92 23.73
N TYR A 20 -16.35 49.30 22.84
CA TYR A 20 -16.96 48.39 21.86
C TYR A 20 -15.99 48.09 20.71
N THR A 21 -15.16 49.05 20.30
CA THR A 21 -14.09 48.80 19.32
C THR A 21 -13.05 47.82 19.87
N ALA A 22 -12.70 47.92 21.15
CA ALA A 22 -11.78 46.97 21.80
C ALA A 22 -12.37 45.55 21.89
N LEU A 23 -13.65 45.42 22.27
CA LEU A 23 -14.36 44.13 22.32
C LEU A 23 -14.46 43.47 20.92
N LEU A 24 -14.80 44.24 19.89
CA LEU A 24 -14.84 43.75 18.52
C LEU A 24 -13.45 43.32 18.03
N ALA A 25 -12.39 44.08 18.37
CA ALA A 25 -11.03 43.69 18.04
C ALA A 25 -10.64 42.37 18.72
N ILE A 26 -10.98 42.17 20.00
CA ILE A 26 -10.72 40.91 20.72
C ILE A 26 -11.48 39.75 20.08
N LEU A 27 -12.76 39.93 19.73
CA LEU A 27 -13.57 38.90 19.07
C LEU A 27 -13.00 38.54 17.68
N MET A 28 -12.60 39.55 16.90
CA MET A 28 -11.97 39.35 15.60
C MET A 28 -10.63 38.62 15.74
N LEU A 29 -9.79 39.01 16.68
CA LEU A 29 -8.53 38.31 16.97
C LEU A 29 -8.79 36.87 17.41
N TYR A 30 -9.80 36.62 18.24
CA TYR A 30 -10.19 35.26 18.62
C TYR A 30 -10.64 34.42 17.42
N LEU A 31 -11.51 34.95 16.57
CA LEU A 31 -11.95 34.26 15.35
C LEU A 31 -10.77 33.97 14.42
N VAL A 32 -9.86 34.93 14.24
CA VAL A 32 -8.66 34.75 13.43
C VAL A 32 -7.73 33.70 14.03
N PHE A 33 -7.32 33.83 15.29
CA PHE A 33 -6.29 32.95 15.88
C PHE A 33 -6.80 31.59 16.33
N CYS A 34 -8.08 31.47 16.70
CA CYS A 34 -8.64 30.22 17.19
C CYS A 34 -9.37 29.43 16.11
N HIS A 35 -9.90 30.05 15.06
CA HIS A 35 -10.70 29.36 14.04
C HIS A 35 -10.05 29.44 12.65
N LEU A 36 -9.85 30.65 12.13
CA LEU A 36 -9.43 30.83 10.73
C LEU A 36 -7.97 30.43 10.49
N ALA A 37 -7.03 30.92 11.31
CA ALA A 37 -5.61 30.63 11.15
C ALA A 37 -5.29 29.13 11.30
N PRO A 38 -5.85 28.38 12.27
CA PRO A 38 -5.69 26.92 12.33
C PRO A 38 -6.27 26.20 11.11
N ALA A 39 -7.45 26.62 10.63
CA ALA A 39 -8.08 26.05 9.45
C ALA A 39 -7.25 26.29 8.18
N VAL A 40 -6.79 27.53 7.98
CA VAL A 40 -5.89 27.90 6.88
C VAL A 40 -4.55 27.16 6.99
N HIS A 41 -3.99 27.07 8.19
CA HIS A 41 -2.78 26.30 8.43
C HIS A 41 -2.95 24.82 8.06
N HIS A 42 -4.10 24.21 8.36
CA HIS A 42 -4.40 22.84 7.92
C HIS A 42 -4.48 22.69 6.38
N VAL A 43 -4.92 23.72 5.66
CA VAL A 43 -4.92 23.70 4.18
C VAL A 43 -3.50 23.74 3.62
N TYR A 44 -2.60 24.50 4.26
CA TYR A 44 -1.20 24.61 3.82
C TYR A 44 -0.29 23.51 4.37
N GLN A 45 -0.63 22.94 5.52
CA GLN A 45 0.03 21.81 6.16
C GLN A 45 -1.05 20.80 6.54
N PRO A 46 -1.57 20.06 5.55
CA PRO A 46 -2.44 18.93 5.85
C PRO A 46 -1.69 17.94 6.75
N ILE A 47 -2.43 17.19 7.55
CA ILE A 47 -1.81 16.12 8.31
C ILE A 47 -1.38 15.08 7.30
N ASP A 48 -0.06 14.95 7.12
CA ASP A 48 0.48 14.01 6.15
C ASP A 48 0.00 12.59 6.53
N PRO A 49 -0.67 11.86 5.62
CA PRO A 49 -1.35 10.62 6.00
C PRO A 49 -0.38 9.61 6.58
N VAL A 50 0.86 9.57 6.09
CA VAL A 50 1.81 8.49 6.38
C VAL A 50 3.27 8.98 6.25
N GLN A 51 3.65 10.07 6.92
CA GLN A 51 5.10 10.32 7.06
C GLN A 51 5.69 9.29 8.02
N LEU A 52 6.48 8.37 7.46
CA LEU A 52 7.23 7.41 8.25
C LEU A 52 8.21 8.16 9.17
N PRO A 53 8.18 7.92 10.50
CA PRO A 53 9.09 8.56 11.45
C PRO A 53 10.57 8.30 11.12
N VAL A 54 11.42 9.32 11.30
CA VAL A 54 12.88 9.26 11.05
C VAL A 54 13.55 8.04 11.70
N HIS A 55 13.11 7.63 12.90
CA HIS A 55 13.67 6.49 13.60
C HIS A 55 13.40 5.15 12.92
N LEU A 56 12.32 5.03 12.14
CA LEU A 56 12.00 3.84 11.35
C LEU A 56 12.73 3.79 9.99
N HIS A 57 13.38 4.89 9.58
CA HIS A 57 14.23 4.92 8.38
C HIS A 57 15.65 4.39 8.61
N LEU A 58 16.08 4.23 9.86
CA LEU A 58 17.43 3.78 10.19
C LEU A 58 17.52 2.25 10.09
N SER A 59 17.86 1.72 8.91
CA SER A 59 18.22 0.30 8.77
C SER A 59 19.55 0.01 9.49
N PRO A 60 19.67 -1.09 10.26
CA PRO A 60 20.97 -1.54 10.76
C PRO A 60 21.89 -1.93 9.60
N GLU A 61 23.15 -1.52 9.68
CA GLU A 61 24.26 -2.01 8.84
C GLU A 61 24.50 -3.50 9.18
N SER A 62 23.75 -4.39 8.53
CA SER A 62 24.03 -5.82 8.50
C SER A 62 24.78 -6.14 7.20
N GLU A 63 25.76 -7.03 7.25
CA GLU A 63 26.34 -7.64 6.04
C GLU A 63 25.21 -8.35 5.27
N LYS A 64 24.63 -7.66 4.30
CA LYS A 64 23.56 -8.23 3.49
C LYS A 64 24.16 -9.31 2.60
N PRO A 65 23.53 -10.49 2.52
CA PRO A 65 23.95 -11.51 1.56
C PRO A 65 23.97 -10.89 0.15
N ASN A 66 24.91 -11.34 -0.68
CA ASN A 66 25.10 -10.83 -2.04
C ASN A 66 23.99 -11.36 -2.98
N ILE A 67 22.75 -10.93 -2.72
CA ILE A 67 21.54 -11.27 -3.47
C ILE A 67 21.33 -10.19 -4.52
N THR A 68 21.08 -10.59 -5.76
CA THR A 68 20.64 -9.69 -6.82
C THR A 68 19.13 -9.45 -6.72
N THR A 69 18.69 -8.20 -6.89
CA THR A 69 17.27 -7.84 -6.73
C THR A 69 16.79 -7.01 -7.91
N ASN A 70 15.68 -7.41 -8.52
CA ASN A 70 14.98 -6.61 -9.52
C ASN A 70 13.64 -6.14 -8.95
N LEU A 71 13.36 -4.84 -8.99
CA LEU A 71 12.07 -4.25 -8.64
C LEU A 71 11.34 -3.87 -9.92
N VAL A 72 10.18 -4.50 -10.15
CA VAL A 72 9.33 -4.34 -11.31
C VAL A 72 8.11 -3.54 -10.89
N ILE A 73 7.93 -2.37 -11.51
CA ILE A 73 6.89 -1.42 -11.11
C ILE A 73 5.89 -1.29 -12.26
N ALA A 74 4.65 -1.66 -12.00
CA ALA A 74 3.52 -1.36 -12.87
C ALA A 74 3.05 0.08 -12.62
N SER A 75 3.03 0.91 -13.67
CA SER A 75 2.68 2.33 -13.55
C SER A 75 1.98 2.88 -14.80
N THR A 76 1.43 4.07 -14.62
CA THR A 76 1.10 5.05 -15.65
C THR A 76 2.17 6.14 -15.65
N LYS A 77 2.17 6.96 -16.71
CA LYS A 77 3.11 8.07 -16.86
C LYS A 77 2.94 9.13 -15.78
N ALA A 78 1.72 9.33 -15.30
CA ALA A 78 1.38 10.36 -14.32
C ALA A 78 1.80 10.00 -12.89
N GLU A 79 1.99 8.72 -12.59
CA GLU A 79 2.39 8.26 -11.25
C GLU A 79 3.84 8.59 -10.94
N ASP A 80 4.07 8.99 -9.69
CA ASP A 80 5.39 9.30 -9.15
C ASP A 80 6.03 8.04 -8.55
N ILE A 81 7.26 7.75 -8.96
CA ILE A 81 8.07 6.64 -8.43
C ILE A 81 9.40 7.12 -7.85
N SER A 82 9.58 8.44 -7.67
CA SER A 82 10.83 9.02 -7.16
C SER A 82 11.20 8.54 -5.76
N TRP A 83 10.20 8.11 -4.97
CA TRP A 83 10.40 7.47 -3.66
C TRP A 83 11.30 6.21 -3.73
N THR A 84 11.32 5.52 -4.89
CA THR A 84 12.12 4.30 -5.06
C THR A 84 13.64 4.55 -5.04
N ASP A 85 14.08 5.80 -5.23
CA ASP A 85 15.49 6.18 -5.10
C ASP A 85 16.02 5.90 -3.68
N ALA A 86 15.15 6.00 -2.67
CA ALA A 86 15.49 5.69 -1.28
C ALA A 86 15.82 4.20 -1.07
N LEU A 87 15.37 3.31 -1.96
CA LEU A 87 15.61 1.87 -1.86
C LEU A 87 16.98 1.45 -2.37
N ILE A 88 17.60 2.22 -3.27
CA ILE A 88 18.89 1.89 -3.89
C ILE A 88 19.99 1.60 -2.85
N PRO A 89 20.21 2.43 -1.81
CA PRO A 89 21.19 2.12 -0.78
C PRO A 89 20.71 1.04 0.21
N GLN A 90 19.42 0.72 0.25
CA GLN A 90 18.82 -0.18 1.23
C GLN A 90 18.67 -1.61 0.72
N ILE A 91 18.54 -1.84 -0.58
CA ILE A 91 18.33 -3.17 -1.15
C ILE A 91 19.59 -3.59 -1.95
N PRO A 92 20.19 -4.75 -1.65
CA PRO A 92 21.44 -5.17 -2.28
C PRO A 92 21.23 -5.38 -3.79
N ASN A 93 22.16 -4.83 -4.58
CA ASN A 93 22.23 -4.98 -6.04
C ASN A 93 20.89 -4.69 -6.75
N LEU A 94 20.14 -3.69 -6.27
CA LEU A 94 18.83 -3.35 -6.79
C LEU A 94 18.90 -2.79 -8.22
N LYS A 95 18.10 -3.35 -9.12
CA LYS A 95 17.76 -2.78 -10.43
C LYS A 95 16.26 -2.49 -10.48
N ILE A 96 15.88 -1.33 -11.00
CA ILE A 96 14.48 -0.91 -11.08
C ILE A 96 14.01 -0.94 -12.54
N PHE A 97 12.86 -1.58 -12.78
CA PHE A 97 12.21 -1.70 -14.08
C PHE A 97 10.82 -1.09 -13.99
N ARG A 98 10.66 0.13 -14.50
CA ARG A 98 9.36 0.81 -14.55
C ARG A 98 8.65 0.49 -15.85
N TYR A 99 7.60 -0.32 -15.80
CA TYR A 99 6.68 -0.52 -16.90
C TYR A 99 5.61 0.57 -16.91
N VAL A 100 5.37 1.18 -18.07
CA VAL A 100 4.43 2.29 -18.23
C VAL A 100 3.33 1.90 -19.23
N SER A 101 2.11 1.77 -18.74
CA SER A 101 0.96 1.28 -19.53
C SER A 101 0.46 2.26 -20.59
N ASP A 102 0.55 3.57 -20.37
CA ASP A 102 -0.04 4.63 -21.20
C ASP A 102 1.00 5.48 -21.96
N ASP A 103 2.26 5.01 -22.04
CA ASP A 103 3.33 5.65 -22.81
C ASP A 103 4.03 4.66 -23.75
N PRO A 104 3.63 4.60 -25.04
CA PRO A 104 4.26 3.73 -26.04
C PRO A 104 5.73 4.04 -26.33
N THR A 105 6.25 5.16 -25.84
CA THR A 105 7.66 5.56 -26.00
C THR A 105 8.52 5.21 -24.79
N ALA A 106 7.92 4.68 -23.71
CA ALA A 106 8.66 4.22 -22.55
C ALA A 106 9.57 3.05 -22.91
N GLU A 107 10.75 2.98 -22.26
CA GLU A 107 11.71 1.89 -22.45
C GLU A 107 11.07 0.52 -22.17
N PHE A 108 10.29 0.43 -21.09
CA PHE A 108 9.51 -0.75 -20.76
C PHE A 108 8.01 -0.41 -20.92
N HIS A 109 7.46 -0.80 -22.05
CA HIS A 109 6.05 -0.67 -22.36
C HIS A 109 5.47 -2.07 -22.67
N PRO A 110 4.34 -2.48 -22.07
CA PRO A 110 3.70 -3.74 -22.44
C PRO A 110 3.25 -3.71 -23.92
N PRO A 111 3.04 -4.86 -24.57
CA PRO A 111 2.64 -4.92 -25.97
C PRO A 111 1.26 -4.28 -26.25
N ALA A 112 0.43 -4.13 -25.21
CA ALA A 112 -0.85 -3.44 -25.24
C ALA A 112 -1.15 -2.82 -23.87
N ALA A 113 -1.99 -1.77 -23.84
CA ALA A 113 -2.52 -1.20 -22.60
C ALA A 113 -3.75 -2.00 -22.11
N GLN A 114 -3.55 -3.30 -21.86
CA GLN A 114 -4.58 -4.27 -21.43
C GLN A 114 -4.05 -5.15 -20.30
N GLY A 115 -4.93 -5.88 -19.61
CA GLY A 115 -4.60 -6.79 -18.52
C GLY A 115 -4.07 -6.09 -17.26
N ARG A 116 -4.26 -4.77 -17.15
CA ARG A 116 -3.76 -3.91 -16.04
C ARG A 116 -2.28 -4.19 -15.71
N GLU A 117 -1.94 -4.39 -14.44
CA GLU A 117 -0.58 -4.68 -14.00
C GLU A 117 -0.07 -6.06 -14.45
N ALA A 118 -0.97 -7.03 -14.66
CA ALA A 118 -0.59 -8.40 -14.99
C ALA A 118 0.19 -8.46 -16.31
N LEU A 119 -0.26 -7.76 -17.36
CA LEU A 119 0.44 -7.79 -18.65
C LEU A 119 1.85 -7.17 -18.56
N MET A 120 2.01 -6.11 -17.77
CA MET A 120 3.32 -5.52 -17.51
C MET A 120 4.26 -6.50 -16.80
N TYR A 121 3.77 -7.20 -15.77
CA TYR A 121 4.55 -8.20 -15.07
C TYR A 121 4.91 -9.40 -15.95
N PHE A 122 3.97 -9.89 -16.77
CA PHE A 122 4.25 -10.96 -17.71
C PHE A 122 5.25 -10.54 -18.79
N THR A 123 5.17 -9.30 -19.28
CA THR A 123 6.16 -8.77 -20.22
C THR A 123 7.56 -8.83 -19.62
N TYR A 124 7.72 -8.43 -18.35
CA TYR A 124 8.99 -8.60 -17.64
C TYR A 124 9.42 -10.06 -17.53
N LEU A 125 8.52 -10.95 -17.08
CA LEU A 125 8.83 -12.36 -16.89
C LEU A 125 9.26 -13.04 -18.19
N PHE A 126 8.69 -12.63 -19.33
CA PHE A 126 9.04 -13.12 -20.65
C PHE A 126 10.35 -12.52 -21.18
N ASP A 127 10.50 -11.19 -21.12
CA ASP A 127 11.65 -10.48 -21.72
C ASP A 127 12.94 -10.69 -20.92
N LYS A 128 12.83 -10.80 -19.60
CA LYS A 128 13.97 -10.96 -18.68
C LYS A 128 14.18 -12.39 -18.22
N TYR A 129 13.52 -13.38 -18.83
CA TYR A 129 13.58 -14.78 -18.42
C TYR A 129 15.01 -15.32 -18.24
N GLU A 130 15.96 -14.90 -19.10
CA GLU A 130 17.38 -15.30 -19.05
C GLU A 130 18.27 -14.40 -18.17
N ASP A 131 17.77 -13.25 -17.69
CA ASP A 131 18.50 -12.23 -16.91
C ASP A 131 17.74 -11.84 -15.62
N LEU A 132 16.99 -12.78 -15.06
CA LEU A 132 16.27 -12.61 -13.80
C LEU A 132 17.25 -12.37 -12.64
N ALA A 133 16.87 -11.54 -11.68
CA ALA A 133 17.56 -11.45 -10.39
C ALA A 133 17.25 -12.66 -9.50
N ASP A 134 18.04 -12.87 -8.44
CA ASP A 134 17.77 -13.93 -7.46
C ASP A 134 16.39 -13.72 -6.81
N VAL A 135 16.06 -12.46 -6.50
CA VAL A 135 14.73 -12.02 -6.07
C VAL A 135 14.16 -10.99 -7.03
N ASN A 136 12.92 -11.18 -7.44
CA ASN A 136 12.17 -10.29 -8.33
C ASN A 136 10.92 -9.83 -7.58
N ILE A 137 10.76 -8.53 -7.40
CA ILE A 137 9.69 -7.91 -6.62
C ILE A 137 8.78 -7.15 -7.56
N PHE A 138 7.47 -7.37 -7.46
CA PHE A 138 6.45 -6.78 -8.33
C PHE A 138 5.53 -5.91 -7.47
N ILE A 139 5.39 -4.63 -7.83
CA ILE A 139 4.59 -3.65 -7.10
C ILE A 139 3.87 -2.67 -8.04
N HIS A 140 2.87 -1.99 -7.48
CA HIS A 140 2.29 -0.80 -8.09
C HIS A 140 3.17 0.43 -7.82
N ALA A 141 2.90 1.55 -8.50
CA ALA A 141 3.70 2.77 -8.38
C ALA A 141 3.54 3.51 -7.04
N GLU A 142 2.42 3.31 -6.35
CA GLU A 142 2.06 4.04 -5.13
C GLU A 142 2.98 3.70 -3.95
N GLU A 143 3.58 4.71 -3.30
CA GLU A 143 4.41 4.50 -2.08
C GLU A 143 3.57 4.07 -0.88
N HIS A 144 2.33 4.57 -0.76
CA HIS A 144 1.46 4.36 0.39
C HIS A 144 0.13 3.66 0.04
N PRO A 145 0.19 2.43 -0.52
CA PRO A 145 -1.01 1.72 -0.93
C PRO A 145 -1.83 1.28 0.28
N TRP A 146 -3.16 1.26 0.11
CA TRP A 146 -4.09 0.78 1.13
C TRP A 146 -3.93 -0.72 1.44
N HIS A 147 -3.41 -1.50 0.47
CA HIS A 147 -3.21 -2.94 0.56
C HIS A 147 -1.78 -3.27 1.01
N LEU A 148 -1.39 -2.71 2.17
CA LEU A 148 -0.14 -2.97 2.87
C LEU A 148 -0.41 -3.02 4.37
N ASP A 149 0.31 -3.89 5.10
CA ASP A 149 0.08 -4.08 6.52
C ASP A 149 0.35 -2.80 7.33
N ASN A 150 -0.55 -2.48 8.27
CA ASN A 150 -0.43 -1.31 9.14
C ASN A 150 0.85 -1.33 9.99
N ALA A 151 1.36 -2.52 10.32
CA ALA A 151 2.63 -2.69 11.04
C ALA A 151 3.86 -2.31 10.20
N LEU A 152 3.70 -2.27 8.87
CA LEU A 152 4.66 -1.72 7.91
C LEU A 152 4.41 -0.23 7.64
N TRP A 153 3.64 0.42 8.53
CA TRP A 153 3.31 1.84 8.47
C TRP A 153 2.65 2.26 7.15
N GLN A 154 2.01 1.35 6.41
CA GLN A 154 1.48 1.64 5.07
C GLN A 154 2.50 2.33 4.15
N SER A 155 3.80 2.03 4.29
CA SER A 155 4.88 2.59 3.46
C SER A 155 5.61 1.47 2.72
N MET A 156 5.56 1.50 1.38
CA MET A 156 6.30 0.55 0.56
C MET A 156 7.81 0.72 0.73
N THR A 157 8.28 1.95 0.94
CA THR A 157 9.69 2.22 1.26
C THR A 157 10.12 1.45 2.51
N PHE A 158 9.32 1.50 3.57
CA PHE A 158 9.60 0.77 4.81
C PHE A 158 9.48 -0.74 4.63
N ALA A 159 8.44 -1.22 3.96
CA ALA A 159 8.22 -2.64 3.71
C ALA A 159 9.37 -3.26 2.92
N LEU A 160 9.77 -2.65 1.81
CA LEU A 160 10.81 -3.20 0.93
C LEU A 160 12.21 -3.10 1.53
N SER A 161 12.50 -2.08 2.34
CA SER A 161 13.80 -1.99 3.02
C SER A 161 13.98 -3.02 4.14
N HIS A 162 12.87 -3.51 4.71
CA HIS A 162 12.87 -4.52 5.77
C HIS A 162 12.60 -5.94 5.27
N LEU A 163 12.21 -6.11 4.00
CA LEU A 163 11.93 -7.41 3.41
C LEU A 163 13.20 -8.28 3.42
N ASP A 164 13.13 -9.44 4.07
CA ASP A 164 14.22 -10.41 4.08
C ASP A 164 14.22 -11.21 2.79
N LEU A 165 15.15 -10.85 1.92
CA LEU A 165 15.34 -11.48 0.62
C LEU A 165 15.73 -12.96 0.72
N SER A 166 16.46 -13.37 1.76
CA SER A 166 16.80 -14.79 1.97
C SER A 166 15.55 -15.62 2.23
N GLN A 167 14.56 -15.01 2.91
CA GLN A 167 13.28 -15.63 3.14
C GLN A 167 12.42 -15.75 1.88
N VAL A 168 12.52 -14.78 0.97
CA VAL A 168 11.88 -14.90 -0.36
C VAL A 168 12.48 -16.06 -1.15
N LEU A 169 13.82 -16.22 -1.11
CA LEU A 169 14.48 -17.36 -1.76
C LEU A 169 14.02 -18.70 -1.20
N GLU A 170 13.95 -18.82 0.14
CA GLU A 170 13.48 -20.03 0.83
C GLU A 170 12.03 -20.36 0.50
N LYS A 171 11.14 -19.37 0.52
CA LYS A 171 9.70 -19.54 0.29
C LYS A 171 9.32 -19.60 -1.19
N ARG A 172 10.21 -19.17 -2.09
CA ARG A 172 10.02 -19.05 -3.54
C ARG A 172 9.00 -17.98 -3.97
N TYR A 173 7.94 -17.76 -3.21
CA TYR A 173 6.93 -16.73 -3.45
C TYR A 173 6.42 -16.16 -2.12
N PHE A 174 6.16 -14.86 -2.10
CA PHE A 174 5.54 -14.19 -0.97
C PHE A 174 4.73 -12.99 -1.44
N ASN A 175 3.41 -12.99 -1.18
CA ASN A 175 2.61 -11.78 -1.29
C ASN A 175 3.07 -10.76 -0.24
N LEU A 176 3.32 -9.52 -0.65
CA LEU A 176 3.85 -8.47 0.23
C LEU A 176 2.83 -8.02 1.28
N TYR A 177 1.55 -8.20 1.01
CA TYR A 177 0.47 -7.97 1.97
C TYR A 177 0.16 -9.26 2.72
N THR A 178 0.24 -9.24 4.05
CA THR A 178 0.07 -10.46 4.86
C THR A 178 -1.37 -10.73 5.26
N SER A 179 -2.22 -9.70 5.22
CA SER A 179 -3.61 -9.79 5.67
C SER A 179 -4.58 -10.25 4.60
N LEU A 180 -5.61 -10.97 5.03
CA LEU A 180 -6.77 -11.33 4.20
C LEU A 180 -7.87 -10.26 4.22
N GLU A 181 -7.76 -9.21 5.05
CA GLU A 181 -8.79 -8.17 5.19
C GLU A 181 -9.04 -7.41 3.88
N GLY A 182 -8.01 -7.17 3.07
CA GLY A 182 -8.16 -6.59 1.73
C GLY A 182 -8.62 -7.59 0.65
N GLY A 183 -8.58 -8.89 0.95
CA GLY A 183 -9.05 -9.97 0.09
C GLY A 183 -10.41 -10.50 0.52
N ARG A 184 -10.56 -11.84 0.51
CA ARG A 184 -11.72 -12.55 1.05
C ARG A 184 -11.25 -13.63 2.01
N PRO A 185 -11.51 -13.53 3.33
CA PRO A 185 -11.11 -14.54 4.30
C PRO A 185 -11.65 -15.94 3.99
N GLU A 186 -12.81 -16.03 3.35
CA GLU A 186 -13.42 -17.28 2.88
C GLU A 186 -12.89 -17.79 1.54
N GLY A 187 -12.05 -17.00 0.86
CA GLY A 187 -11.52 -17.27 -0.47
C GLY A 187 -12.54 -17.08 -1.60
N TYR A 188 -12.10 -17.39 -2.81
CA TYR A 188 -12.89 -17.33 -4.04
C TYR A 188 -13.25 -18.74 -4.46
N ASN A 189 -14.56 -19.05 -4.47
CA ASN A 189 -15.04 -20.35 -4.91
C ASN A 189 -15.16 -20.39 -6.44
N THR A 190 -14.33 -21.20 -7.07
CA THR A 190 -14.21 -21.33 -8.53
C THR A 190 -15.36 -22.09 -9.18
N SER A 191 -16.21 -22.74 -8.38
CA SER A 191 -17.34 -23.55 -8.85
C SER A 191 -18.68 -22.81 -8.87
N LYS A 192 -18.72 -21.56 -8.38
CA LYS A 192 -19.95 -20.77 -8.35
C LYS A 192 -20.28 -20.20 -9.73
N THR A 193 -21.56 -20.21 -10.08
CA THR A 193 -22.10 -19.54 -11.27
C THR A 193 -22.45 -18.08 -10.96
N PRO A 194 -22.67 -17.22 -11.98
CA PRO A 194 -23.07 -15.82 -11.77
C PRO A 194 -24.36 -15.64 -10.97
N GLN A 195 -25.21 -16.67 -10.87
CA GLN A 195 -26.45 -16.64 -10.08
C GLN A 195 -26.23 -17.04 -8.61
N GLN A 196 -25.09 -17.64 -8.28
CA GLN A 196 -24.77 -18.17 -6.95
C GLN A 196 -23.88 -17.22 -6.12
N THR A 197 -23.41 -16.12 -6.71
CA THR A 197 -22.52 -15.16 -6.05
C THR A 197 -22.73 -13.74 -6.54
N ASN A 198 -22.40 -12.78 -5.66
CA ASN A 198 -22.30 -11.36 -6.00
C ASN A 198 -20.85 -10.93 -6.28
N ASN A 199 -19.89 -11.85 -6.18
CA ASN A 199 -18.49 -11.60 -6.52
C ASN A 199 -18.32 -11.72 -8.05
N SER A 200 -17.67 -10.74 -8.65
CA SER A 200 -17.51 -10.67 -10.11
C SER A 200 -16.53 -11.70 -10.66
N GLU A 201 -15.55 -12.12 -9.86
CA GLU A 201 -14.41 -12.95 -10.27
C GLU A 201 -14.71 -14.45 -10.14
N GLU A 202 -15.38 -14.88 -9.06
CA GLU A 202 -15.69 -16.29 -8.75
C GLU A 202 -16.20 -17.10 -9.95
N PRO A 203 -17.19 -16.63 -10.74
CA PRO A 203 -17.72 -17.40 -11.87
C PRO A 203 -16.76 -17.60 -13.04
N TYR A 204 -15.67 -16.85 -13.07
CA TYR A 204 -14.71 -16.83 -14.17
C TYR A 204 -13.40 -17.54 -13.82
N MET A 205 -13.11 -17.74 -12.53
CA MET A 205 -11.82 -18.27 -12.09
C MET A 205 -11.50 -19.67 -12.63
N ALA A 206 -12.50 -20.57 -12.73
CA ALA A 206 -12.28 -21.90 -13.29
C ALA A 206 -11.86 -21.85 -14.77
N ASP A 207 -12.49 -20.97 -15.55
CA ASP A 207 -12.18 -20.81 -16.97
C ASP A 207 -10.85 -20.06 -17.16
N ALA A 208 -10.55 -19.07 -16.32
CA ALA A 208 -9.26 -18.39 -16.31
C ALA A 208 -8.10 -19.36 -16.02
N LEU A 209 -8.26 -20.25 -15.04
CA LEU A 209 -7.27 -21.28 -14.72
C LEU A 209 -7.06 -22.24 -15.90
N ARG A 210 -8.13 -22.76 -16.50
CA ARG A 210 -8.01 -23.66 -17.66
C ARG A 210 -7.40 -22.95 -18.87
N ALA A 211 -7.76 -21.68 -19.09
CA ALA A 211 -7.24 -20.91 -20.20
C ALA A 211 -5.73 -20.69 -20.07
N ASN A 212 -5.21 -20.47 -18.86
CA ASN A 212 -3.79 -20.19 -18.64
C ASN A 212 -2.93 -21.44 -18.39
N PHE A 213 -3.48 -22.48 -17.77
CA PHE A 213 -2.71 -23.66 -17.33
C PHE A 213 -3.08 -24.96 -18.07
N GLY A 214 -4.01 -24.91 -19.03
CA GLY A 214 -4.44 -26.06 -19.81
C GLY A 214 -5.80 -26.61 -19.35
N SER A 215 -6.51 -27.26 -20.27
CA SER A 215 -7.87 -27.77 -20.02
C SER A 215 -7.94 -28.90 -18.98
N ASP A 216 -6.83 -29.60 -18.78
CA ASP A 216 -6.66 -30.73 -17.87
C ASP A 216 -6.18 -30.32 -16.47
N VAL A 217 -5.95 -29.01 -16.23
CA VAL A 217 -5.57 -28.51 -14.90
C VAL A 217 -6.64 -28.87 -13.88
N VAL A 218 -6.19 -29.33 -12.71
CA VAL A 218 -7.08 -29.54 -11.56
C VAL A 218 -7.43 -28.17 -11.00
N VAL A 219 -8.65 -27.71 -11.29
CA VAL A 219 -9.17 -26.44 -10.77
C VAL A 219 -9.47 -26.60 -9.27
N PRO A 220 -8.77 -25.86 -8.38
CA PRO A 220 -9.07 -25.87 -6.95
C PRO A 220 -10.46 -25.30 -6.69
N GLU A 221 -11.21 -25.87 -5.75
CA GLU A 221 -12.53 -25.34 -5.39
C GLU A 221 -12.42 -23.92 -4.82
N ILE A 222 -11.38 -23.66 -4.01
CA ILE A 222 -11.13 -22.38 -3.36
C ILE A 222 -9.75 -21.87 -3.77
N LEU A 223 -9.70 -20.60 -4.19
CA LEU A 223 -8.48 -19.81 -4.25
C LEU A 223 -8.48 -18.86 -3.05
N LEU A 224 -7.47 -18.96 -2.19
CA LEU A 224 -7.36 -18.15 -0.97
C LEU A 224 -6.00 -17.47 -0.94
N GLY A 225 -6.01 -16.16 -0.69
CA GLY A 225 -4.80 -15.39 -0.49
C GLY A 225 -5.10 -13.92 -0.26
N PRO A 226 -4.10 -13.12 0.11
CA PRO A 226 -4.21 -11.67 0.14
C PRO A 226 -4.60 -11.16 -1.25
N CYS A 227 -5.28 -10.01 -1.29
CA CYS A 227 -5.63 -9.40 -2.57
C CYS A 227 -4.38 -8.94 -3.32
N CYS A 228 -4.63 -8.52 -4.56
CA CYS A 228 -3.79 -7.57 -5.26
C CYS A 228 -2.46 -8.16 -5.76
N SER A 229 -1.88 -7.57 -6.81
CA SER A 229 -0.68 -8.10 -7.47
C SER A 229 0.60 -7.44 -6.93
N GLN A 230 0.84 -7.54 -5.62
CA GLN A 230 2.11 -7.09 -5.01
C GLN A 230 2.82 -8.26 -4.32
N PHE A 231 3.93 -8.72 -4.87
CA PHE A 231 4.60 -9.93 -4.39
C PHE A 231 6.10 -9.93 -4.69
N ALA A 232 6.85 -10.72 -3.94
CA ALA A 232 8.24 -11.05 -4.19
C ALA A 232 8.37 -12.53 -4.56
N VAL A 233 9.18 -12.84 -5.57
CA VAL A 233 9.32 -14.20 -6.09
C VAL A 233 10.79 -14.48 -6.42
N SER A 234 11.25 -15.70 -6.13
CA SER A 234 12.62 -16.11 -6.42
C SER A 234 12.80 -16.46 -7.90
N ARG A 235 14.04 -16.32 -8.40
CA ARG A 235 14.44 -16.78 -9.73
C ARG A 235 13.98 -18.21 -9.98
N ASP A 236 14.24 -19.10 -9.03
CA ASP A 236 13.93 -20.53 -9.15
C ASP A 236 12.43 -20.79 -9.25
N ALA A 237 11.57 -19.95 -8.64
CA ALA A 237 10.12 -20.05 -8.80
C ALA A 237 9.69 -19.69 -10.22
N ILE A 238 10.23 -18.59 -10.76
CA ILE A 238 9.98 -18.18 -12.14
C ILE A 238 10.47 -19.27 -13.11
N LEU A 239 11.72 -19.70 -12.99
CA LEU A 239 12.31 -20.73 -13.87
C LEU A 239 11.68 -22.12 -13.71
N SER A 240 10.81 -22.34 -12.73
CA SER A 240 10.06 -23.60 -12.61
C SER A 240 8.90 -23.70 -13.61
N ARG A 241 8.56 -22.61 -14.29
CA ARG A 241 7.64 -22.59 -15.42
C ARG A 241 8.42 -22.26 -16.69
N PRO A 242 8.16 -22.96 -17.81
CA PRO A 242 8.84 -22.68 -19.06
C PRO A 242 8.49 -21.28 -19.57
N ARG A 243 9.39 -20.66 -20.35
CA ARG A 243 9.20 -19.30 -20.87
C ARG A 243 7.86 -19.15 -21.63
N GLU A 244 7.46 -20.20 -22.32
CA GLU A 244 6.23 -20.32 -23.09
C GLU A 244 4.97 -20.17 -22.21
N GLN A 245 5.02 -20.53 -20.92
CA GLN A 245 3.92 -20.29 -19.99
C GLN A 245 3.61 -18.79 -19.84
N TYR A 246 4.65 -17.96 -19.78
CA TYR A 246 4.52 -16.51 -19.66
C TYR A 246 3.98 -15.91 -20.96
N GLU A 247 4.50 -16.34 -22.11
CA GLU A 247 3.99 -15.94 -23.43
C GLU A 247 2.51 -16.31 -23.62
N HIS A 248 2.13 -17.53 -23.24
CA HIS A 248 0.75 -17.99 -23.31
C HIS A 248 -0.19 -17.15 -22.43
N SER A 249 0.26 -16.80 -21.23
CA SER A 249 -0.49 -15.94 -20.30
C SER A 249 -0.64 -14.52 -20.84
N MET A 250 0.40 -13.96 -21.46
CA MET A 250 0.33 -12.67 -22.16
C MET A 250 -0.70 -12.69 -23.29
N LYS A 251 -0.67 -13.75 -24.11
CA LYS A 251 -1.61 -13.91 -25.21
C LYS A 251 -3.05 -13.99 -24.71
N TRP A 252 -3.30 -14.72 -23.62
CA TRP A 252 -4.64 -14.77 -23.02
C TRP A 252 -5.09 -13.39 -22.52
N LEU A 253 -4.20 -12.62 -21.88
CA LEU A 253 -4.49 -11.27 -21.40
C LEU A 253 -4.87 -10.31 -22.54
N THR A 254 -4.29 -10.46 -23.74
CA THR A 254 -4.54 -9.56 -24.88
C THR A 254 -5.67 -10.03 -25.80
N ASP A 255 -5.88 -11.34 -25.93
CA ASP A 255 -6.77 -11.91 -26.94
C ASP A 255 -8.16 -12.25 -26.39
N THR A 256 -8.36 -12.24 -25.07
CA THR A 256 -9.65 -12.54 -24.45
C THR A 256 -10.70 -11.44 -24.69
N ASP A 257 -11.95 -11.84 -24.89
CA ASP A 257 -13.09 -10.92 -25.00
C ASP A 257 -13.61 -10.44 -23.63
N TRP A 258 -12.95 -10.84 -22.54
CA TRP A 258 -13.35 -10.47 -21.19
C TRP A 258 -13.07 -8.98 -20.90
N PRO A 259 -13.88 -8.32 -20.05
CA PRO A 259 -13.59 -6.97 -19.62
C PRO A 259 -12.19 -6.88 -18.98
N ASP A 260 -11.42 -5.86 -19.37
CA ASP A 260 -10.03 -5.65 -18.91
C ASP A 260 -9.85 -5.76 -17.39
N GLN A 261 -10.78 -5.15 -16.64
CA GLN A 261 -10.78 -5.20 -15.19
C GLN A 261 -10.92 -6.63 -14.63
N LEU A 262 -11.77 -7.45 -15.24
CA LEU A 262 -11.98 -8.84 -14.83
C LEU A 262 -10.77 -9.70 -15.19
N THR A 263 -10.21 -9.49 -16.38
CA THR A 263 -9.02 -10.19 -16.88
C THR A 263 -7.81 -9.94 -15.98
N GLY A 264 -7.55 -8.68 -15.60
CA GLY A 264 -6.48 -8.33 -14.66
C GLY A 264 -6.71 -8.91 -13.26
N ARG A 265 -7.93 -8.77 -12.72
CA ARG A 265 -8.28 -9.28 -11.38
C ARG A 265 -8.20 -10.80 -11.25
N ALA A 266 -8.48 -11.53 -12.32
CA ALA A 266 -8.29 -12.98 -12.31
C ALA A 266 -6.83 -13.34 -11.98
N TRP A 267 -5.86 -12.57 -12.50
CA TRP A 267 -4.44 -12.82 -12.21
C TRP A 267 -4.02 -12.51 -10.78
N GLU A 268 -4.67 -11.54 -10.11
CA GLU A 268 -4.44 -11.28 -8.67
C GLU A 268 -4.58 -12.55 -7.83
N HIS A 269 -5.42 -13.50 -8.26
CA HIS A 269 -5.66 -14.77 -7.56
C HIS A 269 -4.82 -15.96 -8.07
N MET A 270 -4.19 -15.83 -9.25
CA MET A 270 -3.47 -16.94 -9.90
C MET A 270 -1.95 -16.86 -9.70
N TRP A 271 -1.40 -15.76 -9.17
CA TRP A 271 0.04 -15.66 -8.90
C TRP A 271 0.59 -16.75 -7.98
N PRO A 272 -0.05 -17.08 -6.83
CA PRO A 272 0.41 -18.19 -6.00
C PRO A 272 0.37 -19.51 -6.76
N PHE A 273 -0.71 -19.76 -7.52
CA PHE A 273 -0.86 -20.97 -8.32
C PHE A 273 0.28 -21.12 -9.36
N LEU A 274 0.66 -20.01 -10.01
CA LEU A 274 1.75 -19.98 -10.98
C LEU A 274 3.10 -20.33 -10.33
N PHE A 275 3.46 -19.67 -9.23
CA PHE A 275 4.81 -19.73 -8.65
C PHE A 275 5.01 -20.80 -7.58
N LEU A 276 3.95 -21.22 -6.90
CA LEU A 276 3.95 -22.28 -5.89
C LEU A 276 3.45 -23.63 -6.42
N ARG A 277 3.59 -23.86 -7.73
CA ARG A 277 3.28 -25.16 -8.39
C ARG A 277 1.87 -25.67 -8.06
N ASP A 278 0.88 -24.88 -8.48
CA ASP A 278 -0.55 -25.22 -8.40
C ASP A 278 -1.13 -25.14 -6.97
N GLN A 279 -0.40 -24.53 -6.03
CA GLN A 279 -0.92 -24.21 -4.71
C GLN A 279 -1.95 -23.07 -4.79
N ALA A 280 -3.15 -23.37 -4.31
CA ALA A 280 -4.32 -22.50 -4.36
C ALA A 280 -4.53 -21.64 -3.10
N ILE A 281 -3.83 -22.00 -2.02
CA ILE A 281 -4.00 -21.42 -0.69
C ILE A 281 -2.70 -20.75 -0.28
N ASP A 282 -2.72 -19.43 -0.20
CA ASP A 282 -1.68 -18.56 0.35
C ASP A 282 -2.18 -17.90 1.65
N GLN A 283 -2.49 -18.70 2.66
CA GLN A 283 -2.92 -18.21 3.97
C GLN A 283 -1.74 -18.10 4.93
N LYS A 284 -1.65 -16.98 5.65
CA LYS A 284 -0.56 -16.72 6.60
C LYS A 284 -1.12 -16.22 7.93
N THR A 285 -0.42 -16.52 9.01
CA THR A 285 -0.62 -15.84 10.29
C THR A 285 0.09 -14.49 10.26
N GLU A 286 -0.65 -13.39 10.09
CA GLU A 286 -0.15 -12.02 9.85
C GLU A 286 1.05 -11.63 10.73
N TRP A 287 0.88 -11.63 12.06
CA TRP A 287 1.95 -11.23 12.99
C TRP A 287 3.21 -12.11 12.92
N ARG A 288 3.06 -13.37 12.51
CA ARG A 288 4.20 -14.28 12.28
C ARG A 288 4.87 -14.02 10.94
N ALA A 289 4.08 -13.74 9.89
CA ALA A 289 4.58 -13.35 8.58
C ALA A 289 5.37 -12.03 8.66
N LEU A 290 4.84 -11.04 9.38
CA LEU A 290 5.53 -9.78 9.69
C LEU A 290 6.88 -10.01 10.36
N CYS A 291 6.94 -10.91 11.34
CA CYS A 291 8.18 -11.25 12.03
C CYS A 291 9.19 -11.95 11.10
N ARG A 292 8.75 -13.01 10.40
CA ARG A 292 9.63 -13.80 9.52
C ARG A 292 10.15 -12.97 8.36
N MET A 293 9.27 -12.23 7.68
CA MET A 293 9.57 -11.60 6.39
C MET A 293 10.10 -10.18 6.53
N TYR A 294 9.71 -9.44 7.57
CA TYR A 294 10.08 -8.02 7.73
C TYR A 294 10.82 -7.73 9.03
N GLY A 295 11.03 -8.72 9.90
CA GLY A 295 11.63 -8.51 11.22
C GLY A 295 10.72 -7.76 12.20
N VAL A 296 9.45 -7.55 11.88
CA VAL A 296 8.50 -6.89 12.79
C VAL A 296 7.88 -7.93 13.70
N CYS A 297 8.55 -8.22 14.83
CA CYS A 297 8.18 -9.33 15.72
C CYS A 297 7.34 -8.87 16.92
N PHE A 298 6.03 -9.09 16.88
CA PHE A 298 5.16 -8.95 18.06
C PHE A 298 5.38 -10.12 19.04
N LYS A 299 5.16 -9.91 20.34
CA LYS A 299 5.35 -11.00 21.34
C LYS A 299 4.22 -12.01 21.24
N HIS A 300 2.99 -11.53 21.08
CA HIS A 300 1.79 -12.34 20.96
C HIS A 300 0.85 -11.78 19.88
N ALA A 301 -0.04 -12.63 19.37
CA ALA A 301 -1.10 -12.22 18.45
C ALA A 301 -1.96 -11.07 19.01
N SER A 302 -2.20 -11.05 20.32
CA SER A 302 -2.96 -9.98 21.00
C SER A 302 -2.26 -8.62 20.96
N ASP A 303 -0.93 -8.60 20.89
CA ASP A 303 -0.18 -7.34 20.81
C ASP A 303 -0.27 -6.75 19.41
N HIS A 304 -0.25 -7.61 18.38
CA HIS A 304 -0.52 -7.21 17.00
C HIS A 304 -1.94 -6.67 16.85
N GLN A 305 -2.94 -7.38 17.39
CA GLN A 305 -4.32 -6.91 17.35
C GLN A 305 -4.48 -5.55 18.04
N ARG A 306 -3.91 -5.38 19.24
CA ARG A 306 -3.95 -4.08 19.94
C ARG A 306 -3.28 -2.97 19.11
N TYR A 307 -2.21 -3.28 18.39
CA TYR A 307 -1.58 -2.32 17.48
C TYR A 307 -2.54 -1.94 16.33
N GLN A 308 -3.20 -2.93 15.70
CA GLN A 308 -4.21 -2.68 14.65
C GLN A 308 -5.38 -1.83 15.17
N ASP A 309 -5.87 -2.08 16.39
CA ASP A 309 -6.95 -1.31 17.00
C ASP A 309 -6.55 0.17 17.19
N VAL A 310 -5.33 0.42 17.68
CA VAL A 310 -4.80 1.79 17.84
C VAL A 310 -4.56 2.47 16.49
N TRP A 311 -4.11 1.72 15.48
CA TRP A 311 -3.97 2.23 14.12
C TRP A 311 -5.32 2.66 13.53
N ALA A 312 -6.36 1.84 13.70
CA ALA A 312 -7.72 2.17 13.26
C ALA A 312 -8.26 3.43 13.96
N GLU A 313 -7.99 3.60 15.26
CA GLU A 313 -8.31 4.83 15.98
C GLU A 313 -7.56 6.04 15.41
N VAL A 314 -6.28 5.90 15.08
CA VAL A 314 -5.48 6.96 14.44
C VAL A 314 -6.07 7.36 13.08
N VAL A 315 -6.46 6.39 12.25
CA VAL A 315 -7.12 6.65 10.95
C VAL A 315 -8.42 7.41 11.17
N GLN A 316 -9.27 6.95 12.08
CA GLN A 316 -10.54 7.61 12.38
C GLN A 316 -10.34 9.04 12.89
N LEU A 317 -9.41 9.27 13.81
CA LEU A 317 -9.11 10.60 14.35
C LEU A 317 -8.59 11.56 13.26
N ARG A 318 -7.88 11.06 12.25
CA ARG A 318 -7.41 11.88 11.12
C ARG A 318 -8.58 12.38 10.27
N GLU A 319 -9.57 11.53 10.01
CA GLU A 319 -10.80 11.93 9.29
C GLU A 319 -11.60 13.01 10.05
N GLU A 320 -11.45 13.07 11.38
CA GLU A 320 -12.05 14.12 12.20
C GLU A 320 -11.36 15.48 12.11
N ILE A 321 -10.20 15.57 11.47
CA ILE A 321 -9.44 16.80 11.33
C ILE A 321 -9.62 17.31 9.90
N GLY A 322 -10.25 18.46 9.78
CA GLY A 322 -10.51 19.08 8.48
C GLY A 322 -10.84 20.55 8.61
N PHE A 323 -10.66 21.29 7.51
CA PHE A 323 -10.89 22.74 7.46
C PHE A 323 -12.23 23.17 8.08
N GLY A 324 -13.32 22.51 7.72
CA GLY A 324 -14.65 22.82 8.26
C GLY A 324 -14.76 22.58 9.77
N ARG A 325 -14.18 21.50 10.28
CA ARG A 325 -14.16 21.19 11.73
C ARG A 325 -13.24 22.13 12.51
N GLU A 326 -12.14 22.58 11.92
CA GLU A 326 -11.26 23.61 12.50
C GLU A 326 -12.00 24.95 12.66
N ILE A 327 -12.84 25.33 11.70
CA ILE A 327 -13.68 26.53 11.81
C ILE A 327 -14.80 26.34 12.84
N LEU A 328 -15.51 25.21 12.81
CA LEU A 328 -16.71 25.03 13.64
C LEU A 328 -16.39 24.64 15.09
N ARG A 329 -15.34 23.86 15.31
CA ARG A 329 -15.00 23.22 16.61
C ARG A 329 -13.49 23.15 16.87
N PRO A 330 -12.76 24.29 16.87
CA PRO A 330 -11.28 24.28 16.96
C PRO A 330 -10.73 23.64 18.23
N TRP A 331 -11.42 23.77 19.37
CA TRP A 331 -10.98 23.15 20.63
C TRP A 331 -11.07 21.62 20.59
N SER A 332 -12.08 21.08 19.91
CA SER A 332 -12.20 19.64 19.67
C SER A 332 -11.03 19.17 18.82
N VAL A 333 -10.76 19.86 17.70
CA VAL A 333 -9.67 19.50 16.79
C VAL A 333 -8.30 19.61 17.46
N ARG A 334 -8.05 20.61 18.31
CA ARG A 334 -6.83 20.70 19.12
C ARG A 334 -6.64 19.49 20.04
N ARG A 335 -7.73 18.98 20.63
CA ARG A 335 -7.69 17.76 21.45
C ARG A 335 -7.41 16.54 20.58
N THR A 336 -8.08 16.40 19.44
CA THR A 336 -7.85 15.33 18.46
C THR A 336 -6.40 15.31 17.99
N ARG A 337 -5.81 16.46 17.62
CA ARG A 337 -4.39 16.57 17.24
C ARG A 337 -3.43 16.11 18.34
N ARG A 338 -3.71 16.44 19.61
CA ARG A 338 -2.89 15.99 20.74
C ARG A 338 -2.98 14.47 20.91
N CYS A 339 -4.19 13.93 20.89
CA CYS A 339 -4.43 12.50 20.99
C CYS A 339 -3.76 11.75 19.83
N LEU A 340 -3.91 12.25 18.59
CA LEU A 340 -3.25 11.71 17.41
C LEU A 340 -1.72 11.64 17.59
N LYS A 341 -1.09 12.69 18.14
CA LYS A 341 0.35 12.71 18.41
C LYS A 341 0.75 11.66 19.45
N GLU A 342 -0.04 11.51 20.52
CA GLU A 342 0.21 10.52 21.58
C GLU A 342 0.08 9.08 21.05
N LEU A 343 -0.98 8.79 20.28
CA LEU A 343 -1.18 7.46 19.69
C LEU A 343 -0.14 7.13 18.62
N THR A 344 0.20 8.09 17.75
CA THR A 344 1.25 7.89 16.73
C THR A 344 2.60 7.59 17.37
N TYR A 345 2.95 8.31 18.44
CA TYR A 345 4.16 8.01 19.21
C TYR A 345 4.10 6.61 19.83
N HIS A 346 2.95 6.19 20.36
CA HIS A 346 2.79 4.84 20.90
C HIS A 346 2.96 3.74 19.85
N LEU A 347 2.39 3.93 18.65
CA LEU A 347 2.57 3.02 17.52
C LEU A 347 4.05 2.92 17.12
N GLU A 348 4.75 4.06 17.05
CA GLU A 348 6.18 4.11 16.71
C GLU A 348 7.02 3.31 17.71
N GLN A 349 6.81 3.54 19.01
CA GLN A 349 7.53 2.79 20.05
C GLN A 349 7.22 1.29 19.99
N THR A 350 5.99 0.92 19.67
CA THR A 350 5.60 -0.48 19.51
C THR A 350 6.34 -1.16 18.35
N ILE A 351 6.45 -0.49 17.20
CA ILE A 351 7.18 -1.02 16.03
C ILE A 351 8.69 -1.04 16.28
N LEU A 352 9.28 0.00 16.88
CA LEU A 352 10.70 -0.01 17.25
C LEU A 352 11.04 -1.20 18.15
N ALA A 353 10.22 -1.45 19.18
CA ALA A 353 10.41 -2.60 20.05
C ALA A 353 10.19 -3.94 19.30
N ALA A 354 9.33 -3.98 18.29
CA ALA A 354 9.12 -5.16 17.45
C ALA A 354 10.29 -5.44 16.51
N LEU A 355 10.89 -4.40 15.93
CA LEU A 355 12.10 -4.49 15.13
C LEU A 355 13.31 -4.93 15.97
N GLU A 356 13.44 -4.40 17.19
CA GLU A 356 14.50 -4.83 18.12
C GLU A 356 14.42 -6.34 18.39
N ARG A 357 13.20 -6.87 18.63
CA ARG A 357 12.98 -8.32 18.75
C ARG A 357 13.30 -9.06 17.44
N GLY A 358 13.01 -8.47 16.30
CA GLY A 358 13.35 -9.00 14.98
C GLY A 358 14.85 -9.16 14.71
N THR A 359 15.73 -8.56 15.51
CA THR A 359 17.17 -8.83 15.37
C THR A 359 17.55 -10.26 15.76
N ASP A 360 16.69 -10.97 16.49
CA ASP A 360 16.89 -12.39 16.84
C ASP A 360 16.46 -13.30 15.67
N GLU A 361 17.45 -13.83 14.95
CA GLU A 361 17.25 -14.77 13.84
C GLU A 361 16.48 -16.02 14.25
N LYS A 362 16.67 -16.50 15.48
CA LYS A 362 15.97 -17.69 16.00
C LYS A 362 14.49 -17.38 16.18
N GLN A 363 14.17 -16.23 16.77
CA GLN A 363 12.78 -15.79 16.90
C GLN A 363 12.11 -15.67 15.54
N ARG A 364 12.81 -15.08 14.55
CA ARG A 364 12.31 -14.98 13.18
C ARG A 364 12.10 -16.35 12.56
N TYR A 365 13.02 -17.30 12.76
CA TYR A 365 12.87 -18.68 12.30
C TYR A 365 11.67 -19.41 12.90
N GLU A 366 11.48 -19.32 14.21
CA GLU A 366 10.34 -19.93 14.90
C GLU A 366 8.99 -19.36 14.42
N ALA A 367 8.93 -18.06 14.09
CA ALA A 367 7.74 -17.45 13.48
C ALA A 367 7.43 -18.02 12.09
N GLY A 368 8.46 -18.45 11.35
CA GLY A 368 8.32 -19.01 10.00
C GLY A 368 7.69 -20.40 9.92
N ILE A 369 7.71 -21.17 11.01
CA ILE A 369 7.21 -22.56 11.05
C ILE A 369 5.72 -22.63 10.71
N ASP A 370 4.93 -21.65 11.14
CA ASP A 370 3.48 -21.60 10.95
C ASP A 370 3.06 -21.08 9.57
N ILE A 371 3.98 -20.42 8.83
CA ILE A 371 3.68 -19.84 7.50
C ILE A 371 3.59 -20.94 6.43
N ASN A 372 4.13 -22.13 6.70
CA ASN A 372 4.11 -23.26 5.77
C ASN A 372 3.00 -24.28 6.08
N ALA A 373 2.16 -24.01 7.09
CA ALA A 373 1.13 -24.93 7.53
C ALA A 373 -0.23 -24.54 6.95
N LEU A 374 -0.53 -25.06 5.75
CA LEU A 374 -1.80 -25.73 5.39
C LEU A 374 -1.71 -26.26 3.95
#